data_AF-A0A2S4HAW2-F1
#
_entry.id   AF-A0A2S4HAW2-F1
#
_cell.length_a   1.000
_cell.length_b   1.000
_cell.length_c   1.000
_cell.angle_alpha   90.00
_cell.angle_beta   90.00
_cell.angle_gamma   90.00
#
_symmetry.space_group_name_H-M   'P 1'
#
loop_
_entity.id
_entity.type
_entity.pdbx_description
1 polymer ?
#
loop_
_entity_poly.entity_id
_entity_poly.type
_entity_poly.pdbx_seq_one_letter_code
_entity_poly.pdbx_strand_id
1 'polypeptide(L)'
;MLVRLFWGKIVVKFRACALFICLVMPVVTQALEIKNAYVRGLPPNQRNTAAFFTVENAGAEAVELQAGSSAAAAQLEIHAHRHQNGMMSMQMQSSVRVEAGQSLRFVPGGYHLMLIDLKRPLKEGESVSFSLRTADGEELSVTAPVISVLNEASALNDIIGNQP
;
A
#
# COMPACT_ATOMS: atom_id res chain seq x y z
N MET A 1 15.36 61.17 -66.86
CA MET A 1 14.71 59.90 -66.51
C MET A 1 15.80 58.93 -66.09
N LEU A 2 15.96 58.64 -64.79
CA LEU A 2 16.52 57.38 -64.22
C LEU A 2 16.82 57.55 -62.70
N VAL A 3 15.81 57.13 -61.93
CA VAL A 3 15.83 56.38 -60.65
C VAL A 3 16.82 56.77 -59.55
N ARG A 4 16.27 57.38 -58.49
CA ARG A 4 16.80 57.37 -57.10
C ARG A 4 16.54 56.01 -56.47
N LEU A 5 17.49 55.43 -55.73
CA LEU A 5 17.21 54.42 -54.70
C LEU A 5 18.20 54.60 -53.53
N PHE A 6 17.63 55.04 -52.41
CA PHE A 6 18.24 55.14 -51.08
C PHE A 6 18.42 53.73 -50.51
N TRP A 7 19.61 53.37 -50.04
CA TRP A 7 19.79 52.18 -49.21
C TRP A 7 19.72 52.57 -47.73
N GLY A 8 18.61 52.15 -47.10
CA GLY A 8 18.34 52.31 -45.67
C GLY A 8 18.99 51.20 -44.83
N LYS A 9 19.32 51.58 -43.59
CA LYS A 9 20.00 50.81 -42.55
C LYS A 9 19.20 49.56 -42.13
N ILE A 10 19.88 48.42 -41.98
CA ILE A 10 19.33 47.24 -41.30
C ILE A 10 20.14 47.03 -40.01
N VAL A 11 19.51 47.35 -38.88
CA VAL A 11 20.01 47.00 -37.54
C VAL A 11 19.08 45.91 -37.00
N VAL A 12 19.54 44.66 -37.02
CA VAL A 12 18.81 43.52 -36.45
C VAL A 12 19.05 43.50 -34.94
N LYS A 13 18.04 43.86 -34.15
CA LYS A 13 18.07 43.70 -32.69
C LYS A 13 17.68 42.26 -32.31
N PHE A 14 18.66 41.43 -31.99
CA PHE A 14 18.44 40.10 -31.41
C PHE A 14 17.91 40.25 -29.98
N ARG A 15 16.65 39.89 -29.74
CA ARG A 15 16.13 39.67 -28.39
C ARG A 15 16.24 38.18 -28.09
N ALA A 16 17.20 37.81 -27.24
CA ALA A 16 17.32 36.45 -26.72
C ALA A 16 16.11 36.15 -25.82
N CYS A 17 15.26 35.22 -26.23
CA CYS A 17 14.18 34.68 -25.42
C CYS A 17 14.68 33.35 -24.86
N ALA A 18 15.07 33.33 -23.59
CA ALA A 18 15.50 32.12 -22.90
C ALA A 18 14.28 31.19 -22.75
N LEU A 19 14.22 30.12 -23.55
CA LEU A 19 13.23 29.05 -23.42
C LEU A 19 13.56 28.24 -22.15
N PHE A 20 12.82 28.48 -21.08
CA PHE A 20 12.83 27.64 -19.89
C PHE A 20 11.98 26.40 -20.19
N ILE A 21 12.60 25.34 -20.72
CA ILE A 21 11.96 24.02 -20.86
C ILE A 21 11.75 23.49 -19.44
N CYS A 22 10.53 23.66 -18.93
CA CYS A 22 10.08 23.05 -17.70
C CYS A 22 9.85 21.57 -18.00
N LEU A 23 10.83 20.73 -17.65
CA LEU A 23 10.72 19.28 -17.76
C LEU A 23 9.64 18.81 -16.78
N VAL A 24 8.41 18.67 -17.26
CA VAL A 24 7.31 18.13 -16.46
C VAL A 24 7.60 16.63 -16.30
N MET A 25 8.20 16.26 -15.17
CA MET A 25 8.34 14.85 -14.82
C MET A 25 6.95 14.33 -14.46
N PRO A 26 6.43 13.31 -15.14
CA PRO A 26 5.19 12.67 -14.71
C PRO A 26 5.45 12.05 -13.34
N VAL A 27 4.74 12.53 -12.32
CA VAL A 27 4.66 11.87 -11.02
C VAL A 27 3.88 10.58 -11.26
N VAL A 28 4.59 9.45 -11.28
CA VAL A 28 3.95 8.13 -11.20
C VAL A 28 3.47 7.99 -9.76
N THR A 29 2.21 8.32 -9.51
CA THR A 29 1.57 7.98 -8.24
C THR A 29 1.43 6.46 -8.19
N GLN A 30 1.99 5.82 -7.16
CA GLN A 30 1.68 4.41 -6.94
C GLN A 30 0.19 4.35 -6.56
N ALA A 31 -0.60 3.75 -7.44
CA ALA A 31 -2.06 3.77 -7.33
C ALA A 31 -2.57 3.01 -6.10
N LEU A 32 -1.75 2.11 -5.55
CA LEU A 32 -2.11 1.22 -4.46
C LEU A 32 -1.13 1.40 -3.30
N GLU A 33 -1.65 1.74 -2.13
CA GLU A 33 -0.84 2.05 -0.96
C GLU A 33 -1.30 1.21 0.25
N ILE A 34 -0.36 0.81 1.10
CA ILE A 34 -0.64 0.09 2.35
C ILE A 34 -0.25 0.97 3.53
N LYS A 35 -1.20 1.23 4.43
CA LYS A 35 -1.07 2.15 5.57
C LYS A 35 -1.29 1.46 6.90
N ASN A 36 -0.71 2.04 7.95
CA ASN A 36 -0.95 1.69 9.36
C ASN A 36 -0.79 0.19 9.63
N ALA A 37 0.23 -0.41 9.03
CA ALA A 37 0.46 -1.84 9.13
C ALA A 37 1.08 -2.21 10.49
N TYR A 38 0.57 -3.27 11.11
CA TYR A 38 1.19 -3.89 12.28
C TYR A 38 1.01 -5.41 12.25
N VAL A 39 1.88 -6.12 12.96
CA VAL A 39 1.75 -7.55 13.23
C VAL A 39 1.41 -7.75 14.70
N ARG A 40 0.41 -8.59 14.98
CA ARG A 40 0.05 -8.91 16.35
C ARG A 40 1.16 -9.75 17.01
N GLY A 41 1.61 -9.31 18.17
CA GLY A 41 2.55 -10.05 19.02
C GLY A 41 1.91 -11.30 19.61
N LEU A 42 2.71 -12.36 19.76
CA LEU A 42 2.23 -13.65 20.23
C LEU A 42 2.72 -13.99 21.64
N PRO A 43 1.91 -14.73 22.42
CA PRO A 43 2.42 -15.48 23.57
C PRO A 43 3.48 -16.53 23.12
N PRO A 44 4.39 -16.95 24.01
CA PRO A 44 5.58 -17.75 23.67
C PRO A 44 5.35 -19.07 22.91
N ASN A 45 4.13 -19.62 22.97
CA ASN A 45 3.81 -20.95 22.42
C ASN A 45 3.00 -20.91 21.12
N GLN A 46 2.66 -19.73 20.61
CA GLN A 46 1.91 -19.62 19.35
C GLN A 46 2.86 -19.47 18.17
N ARG A 47 2.53 -20.15 17.07
CA ARG A 47 3.30 -20.13 15.81
C ARG A 47 2.58 -19.44 14.67
N ASN A 48 1.32 -19.08 14.85
CA ASN A 48 0.52 -18.38 13.86
C ASN A 48 0.14 -17.02 14.41
N THR A 49 0.30 -15.97 13.62
CA THR A 49 -0.17 -14.62 13.97
C THR A 49 -0.93 -13.98 12.81
N ALA A 50 -1.46 -12.79 13.03
CA ALA A 50 -2.12 -11.98 12.02
C ALA A 50 -1.43 -10.62 11.88
N ALA A 51 -1.40 -10.12 10.65
CA ALA A 51 -1.08 -8.74 10.31
C ALA A 51 -2.36 -7.98 9.92
N PHE A 52 -2.37 -6.71 10.26
CA PHE A 52 -3.49 -5.78 10.10
C PHE A 52 -2.96 -4.49 9.49
N PHE A 53 -3.74 -3.89 8.59
CA PHE A 53 -3.36 -2.71 7.80
C PHE A 53 -4.57 -2.18 7.02
N THR A 54 -4.43 -1.02 6.40
CA THR A 54 -5.37 -0.53 5.38
C THR A 54 -4.72 -0.60 4.02
N VAL A 55 -5.44 -1.09 3.02
CA VAL A 55 -5.05 -0.94 1.61
C VAL A 55 -5.92 0.14 0.97
N GLU A 56 -5.29 1.12 0.32
CA GLU A 56 -5.98 2.21 -0.39
C GLU A 56 -5.68 2.13 -1.88
N ASN A 57 -6.73 2.02 -2.70
CA ASN A 57 -6.62 2.06 -4.15
C ASN A 57 -7.02 3.44 -4.66
N ALA A 58 -6.04 4.31 -4.87
CA ALA A 58 -6.20 5.61 -5.53
C ALA A 58 -6.19 5.51 -7.08
N GLY A 59 -6.13 4.29 -7.62
CA GLY A 59 -6.18 4.02 -9.06
C GLY A 59 -7.56 4.19 -9.67
N ALA A 60 -7.61 4.07 -11.01
CA ALA A 60 -8.84 4.16 -11.79
C ALA A 60 -9.56 2.81 -11.98
N GLU A 61 -8.90 1.70 -11.64
CA GLU A 61 -9.41 0.34 -11.82
C GLU A 61 -9.40 -0.43 -10.51
N ALA A 62 -10.28 -1.43 -10.39
CA ALA A 62 -10.29 -2.32 -9.24
C ALA A 62 -9.10 -3.26 -9.26
N VAL A 63 -8.52 -3.53 -8.10
CA VAL A 63 -7.37 -4.43 -7.95
C VAL A 63 -7.75 -5.67 -7.14
N GLU A 64 -7.40 -6.83 -7.65
CA GLU A 64 -7.46 -8.10 -6.90
C GLU A 64 -6.12 -8.33 -6.20
N LEU A 65 -6.18 -8.52 -4.88
CA LEU A 65 -5.03 -8.75 -4.00
C LEU A 65 -5.00 -10.17 -3.50
N GLN A 66 -3.81 -10.77 -3.55
CA GLN A 66 -3.51 -12.10 -3.04
C GLN A 66 -2.43 -11.99 -1.96
N ALA A 67 -2.35 -13.00 -1.09
CA ALA A 67 -1.25 -13.11 -0.15
C ALA A 67 0.07 -13.28 -0.90
N GLY A 68 1.08 -12.49 -0.53
CA GLY A 68 2.43 -12.63 -1.05
C GLY A 68 3.26 -13.56 -0.17
N SER A 69 4.44 -13.11 0.25
CA SER A 69 5.36 -13.91 1.06
C SER A 69 5.96 -13.13 2.22
N SER A 70 6.54 -13.84 3.18
CA SER A 70 7.34 -13.23 4.25
C SER A 70 8.51 -14.13 4.58
N ALA A 71 9.66 -13.54 4.90
CA ALA A 71 10.80 -14.28 5.43
C ALA A 71 10.50 -14.87 6.83
N ALA A 72 9.57 -14.28 7.58
CA ALA A 72 9.28 -14.64 8.97
C ALA A 72 8.39 -15.88 9.14
N ALA A 73 7.60 -16.23 8.13
CA ALA A 73 6.61 -17.31 8.17
C ALA A 73 6.84 -18.32 7.03
N ALA A 74 6.25 -19.51 7.13
CA ALA A 74 6.25 -20.47 6.02
C ALA A 74 5.22 -20.09 4.96
N GLN A 75 4.08 -19.54 5.38
CA GLN A 75 2.97 -19.22 4.49
C GLN A 75 2.23 -17.97 4.96
N LEU A 76 1.72 -17.20 3.99
CA LEU A 76 0.77 -16.12 4.20
C LEU A 76 -0.60 -16.49 3.62
N GLU A 77 -1.67 -16.15 4.33
CA GLU A 77 -3.04 -16.38 3.86
C GLU A 77 -3.94 -15.19 4.20
N ILE A 78 -4.84 -14.81 3.30
CA ILE A 78 -5.87 -13.82 3.61
C ILE A 78 -7.08 -14.53 4.19
N HIS A 79 -7.57 -14.11 5.34
CA HIS A 79 -8.71 -14.70 6.03
C HIS A 79 -9.79 -13.63 6.24
N ALA A 80 -11.04 -14.04 6.26
CA ALA A 80 -12.19 -13.21 6.57
C ALA A 80 -13.07 -13.88 7.61
N HIS A 81 -13.66 -13.10 8.51
CA HIS A 81 -14.74 -13.60 9.36
C HIS A 81 -16.05 -13.64 8.59
N ARG A 82 -16.70 -14.80 8.54
CA ARG A 82 -18.04 -14.96 7.99
C ARG A 82 -19.00 -15.40 9.09
N HIS A 83 -20.13 -14.70 9.18
CA HIS A 83 -21.31 -15.17 9.89
C HIS A 83 -22.03 -16.19 9.01
N GLN A 84 -22.09 -17.44 9.45
CA GLN A 84 -22.92 -18.45 8.82
C GLN A 84 -23.75 -19.14 9.90
N ASN A 85 -25.08 -19.07 9.76
CA ASN A 85 -26.04 -19.72 10.66
C ASN A 85 -25.84 -19.36 12.15
N GLY A 86 -25.55 -18.09 12.45
CA GLY A 86 -25.31 -17.62 13.82
C GLY A 86 -23.94 -17.98 14.41
N MET A 87 -23.09 -18.70 13.67
CA MET A 87 -21.71 -19.00 14.05
C MET A 87 -20.73 -18.12 13.26
N MET A 88 -19.72 -17.61 13.98
CA MET A 88 -18.58 -16.94 13.37
C MET A 88 -17.52 -17.95 12.99
N SER A 89 -17.12 -17.95 11.72
CA SER A 89 -16.03 -18.79 11.22
C SER A 89 -14.99 -17.93 10.49
N MET A 90 -13.72 -18.29 10.64
CA MET A 90 -12.64 -17.74 9.81
C MET A 90 -12.54 -18.56 8.53
N GLN A 91 -12.59 -17.89 7.39
CA GLN A 91 -12.50 -18.52 6.08
C GLN A 91 -11.36 -17.91 5.28
N MET A 92 -10.46 -18.77 4.81
CA MET A 92 -9.42 -18.40 3.86
C MET A 92 -10.06 -17.83 2.58
N GLN A 93 -9.47 -16.76 2.07
CA GLN A 93 -9.79 -16.12 0.80
C GLN A 93 -8.57 -16.25 -0.12
N SER A 94 -8.79 -16.69 -1.36
CA SER A 94 -7.73 -16.75 -2.37
C SER A 94 -7.30 -15.35 -2.82
N SER A 95 -8.25 -14.43 -2.90
CA SER A 95 -8.02 -13.01 -3.18
C SER A 95 -9.04 -12.13 -2.49
N VAL A 96 -8.75 -10.83 -2.41
CA VAL A 96 -9.70 -9.79 -2.03
C VAL A 96 -9.66 -8.66 -3.05
N ARG A 97 -10.84 -8.11 -3.36
CA ARG A 97 -10.99 -7.03 -4.32
C ARG A 97 -10.99 -5.68 -3.61
N VAL A 98 -10.23 -4.72 -4.15
CA VAL A 98 -10.23 -3.32 -3.73
C VAL A 98 -10.66 -2.48 -4.92
N GLU A 99 -11.89 -1.96 -4.88
CA GLU A 99 -12.43 -1.12 -5.95
C GLU A 99 -11.64 0.19 -6.11
N ALA A 100 -11.71 0.76 -7.30
CA ALA A 100 -11.09 2.06 -7.61
C ALA A 100 -11.59 3.16 -6.67
N GLY A 101 -10.67 3.96 -6.12
CA GLY A 101 -10.98 5.02 -5.17
C GLY A 101 -11.48 4.52 -3.81
N GLN A 102 -11.38 3.23 -3.50
CA GLN A 102 -11.82 2.65 -2.23
C GLN A 102 -10.65 2.17 -1.38
N SER A 103 -10.94 1.97 -0.09
CA SER A 103 -10.01 1.39 0.88
C SER A 103 -10.58 0.10 1.46
N LEU A 104 -9.72 -0.90 1.62
CA LEU A 104 -10.04 -2.15 2.31
C LEU A 104 -9.22 -2.27 3.59
N ARG A 105 -9.91 -2.49 4.72
CA ARG A 105 -9.28 -2.58 6.04
C ARG A 105 -9.12 -4.03 6.46
N PHE A 106 -7.90 -4.39 6.82
CA PHE A 106 -7.55 -5.62 7.48
C PHE A 106 -7.52 -5.34 8.98
N VAL A 107 -8.57 -5.76 9.70
CA VAL A 107 -8.82 -5.46 11.12
C VAL A 107 -9.24 -6.72 11.88
N PRO A 108 -9.02 -6.77 13.20
CA PRO A 108 -9.53 -7.85 14.05
C PRO A 108 -11.05 -8.01 13.86
N GLY A 109 -11.51 -9.23 13.61
CA GLY A 109 -12.92 -9.54 13.36
C GLY A 109 -13.41 -9.26 11.93
N GLY A 110 -12.55 -8.74 11.04
CA GLY A 110 -12.81 -8.54 9.61
C GLY A 110 -11.84 -9.34 8.73
N TYR A 111 -11.30 -8.71 7.70
CA TYR A 111 -10.18 -9.27 6.94
C TYR A 111 -8.89 -9.23 7.76
N HIS A 112 -8.03 -10.22 7.61
CA HIS A 112 -6.70 -10.22 8.23
C HIS A 112 -5.73 -11.10 7.44
N LEU A 113 -4.44 -10.76 7.48
CA LEU A 113 -3.39 -11.52 6.82
C LEU A 113 -2.75 -12.46 7.84
N MET A 114 -3.01 -13.76 7.74
CA MET A 114 -2.42 -14.77 8.60
C MET A 114 -0.98 -15.05 8.18
N LEU A 115 -0.07 -15.04 9.16
CA LEU A 115 1.29 -15.54 9.07
C LEU A 115 1.31 -16.92 9.73
N ILE A 116 1.46 -17.98 8.94
CA ILE A 116 1.37 -19.37 9.38
C ILE A 116 2.77 -19.99 9.48
N ASP A 117 2.98 -20.76 10.56
CA ASP A 117 4.23 -21.43 10.87
C ASP A 117 5.42 -20.46 10.88
N LEU A 118 5.38 -19.53 11.84
CA LEU A 118 6.49 -18.63 12.11
C LEU A 118 7.78 -19.42 12.35
N LYS A 119 8.84 -19.02 11.64
CA LYS A 119 10.16 -19.66 11.73
C LYS A 119 10.85 -19.39 13.06
N ARG A 120 10.47 -18.30 13.73
CA ARG A 120 10.92 -17.92 15.07
C ARG A 120 9.83 -17.12 15.78
N PRO A 121 9.81 -17.09 17.12
CA PRO A 121 8.97 -16.17 17.88
C PRO A 121 9.24 -14.72 17.48
N LEU A 122 8.18 -13.93 17.38
CA LEU A 122 8.23 -12.49 17.15
C LEU A 122 8.13 -11.77 18.49
N LYS A 123 9.02 -10.79 18.72
CA LYS A 123 9.00 -9.97 19.94
C LYS A 123 8.39 -8.61 19.65
N GLU A 124 7.73 -8.02 20.65
CA GLU A 124 7.25 -6.65 20.57
C GLU A 124 8.38 -5.68 20.22
N GLY A 125 8.10 -4.74 19.32
CA GLY A 125 9.06 -3.76 18.81
C GLY A 125 9.95 -4.25 17.67
N GLU A 126 9.95 -5.55 17.34
CA GLU A 126 10.59 -6.03 16.11
C GLU A 126 9.78 -5.62 14.88
N SER A 127 10.42 -5.62 13.71
CA SER A 127 9.75 -5.41 12.42
C SER A 127 9.67 -6.71 11.63
N VAL A 128 8.54 -6.92 10.96
CA VAL A 128 8.31 -8.03 10.05
C VAL A 128 8.04 -7.46 8.66
N SER A 129 8.80 -7.92 7.67
CA SER A 129 8.55 -7.63 6.27
C SER A 129 7.71 -8.74 5.64
N PHE A 130 6.67 -8.34 4.92
CA PHE A 130 5.80 -9.23 4.15
C PHE A 130 5.36 -8.53 2.86
N SER A 131 4.78 -9.28 1.94
CA SER A 131 4.23 -8.73 0.71
C SER A 131 2.79 -9.15 0.45
N LEU A 132 2.10 -8.33 -0.33
CA LEU A 132 0.87 -8.67 -1.04
C LEU A 132 1.16 -8.65 -2.54
N ARG A 133 0.39 -9.42 -3.31
CA ARG A 133 0.54 -9.48 -4.76
C ARG A 133 -0.76 -9.09 -5.45
N THR A 134 -0.68 -8.28 -6.49
CA THR A 134 -1.82 -7.99 -7.36
C THR A 134 -2.01 -9.12 -8.37
N ALA A 135 -3.21 -9.29 -8.93
CA ALA A 135 -3.43 -10.27 -10.00
C ALA A 135 -2.53 -10.03 -11.23
N ASP A 136 -2.10 -8.79 -11.46
CA ASP A 136 -1.19 -8.40 -12.56
C ASP A 136 0.29 -8.69 -12.26
N GLY A 137 0.59 -9.20 -11.06
CA GLY A 137 1.93 -9.63 -10.66
C GLY A 137 2.77 -8.55 -9.96
N GLU A 138 2.23 -7.36 -9.69
CA GLU A 138 2.90 -6.37 -8.85
C GLU A 138 2.98 -6.87 -7.41
N GLU A 139 4.13 -6.65 -6.76
CA GLU A 139 4.37 -7.05 -5.38
C GLU A 139 4.52 -5.81 -4.48
N LEU A 140 3.61 -5.68 -3.53
CA LEU A 140 3.58 -4.60 -2.55
C LEU A 140 4.30 -5.06 -1.30
N SER A 141 5.54 -4.59 -1.12
CA SER A 141 6.32 -4.90 0.07
C SER A 141 5.97 -3.97 1.21
N VAL A 142 5.71 -4.56 2.39
CA VAL A 142 5.34 -3.85 3.61
C VAL A 142 6.29 -4.26 4.72
N THR A 143 6.74 -3.30 5.52
CA THR A 143 7.43 -3.57 6.78
C THR A 143 6.58 -3.03 7.91
N ALA A 144 6.21 -3.90 8.84
CA ALA A 144 5.29 -3.58 9.92
C ALA A 144 5.90 -3.92 11.28
N PRO A 145 5.75 -3.05 12.30
CA PRO A 145 6.15 -3.37 13.66
C PRO A 145 5.27 -4.45 14.28
N VAL A 146 5.86 -5.23 15.17
CA VAL A 146 5.16 -6.19 16.03
C VAL A 146 4.70 -5.44 17.28
N ILE A 147 3.39 -5.43 17.54
CA ILE A 147 2.81 -4.77 18.71
C ILE A 147 2.21 -5.80 19.67
N SER A 148 2.32 -5.58 20.97
CA SER A 148 1.62 -6.41 21.95
C SER A 148 0.11 -6.26 21.82
N VAL A 149 -0.64 -7.33 22.12
CA VAL A 149 -2.11 -7.31 22.21
C VAL A 149 -2.60 -6.22 23.17
N LEU A 150 -1.80 -5.87 24.19
CA LEU A 150 -2.12 -4.78 25.14
C LEU A 150 -2.17 -3.41 24.46
N ASN A 151 -1.39 -3.21 23.40
CA ASN A 151 -1.28 -1.96 22.65
C ASN A 151 -2.12 -1.97 21.36
N GLU A 152 -2.81 -3.08 21.06
CA GLU A 152 -3.54 -3.28 19.81
C GLU A 152 -4.68 -2.29 19.62
N ALA A 153 -5.36 -1.88 20.69
CA ALA A 153 -6.45 -0.90 20.61
C ALA A 153 -5.99 0.45 20.02
N SER A 154 -4.77 0.89 20.36
CA SER A 154 -4.19 2.12 19.81
C SER A 154 -3.91 1.98 18.31
N ALA A 155 -3.26 0.89 17.89
CA ALA A 155 -2.95 0.67 16.49
C ALA A 155 -4.20 0.42 15.63
N LEU A 156 -5.24 -0.20 16.22
CA LEU A 156 -6.52 -0.35 15.56
C LEU A 156 -7.17 1.01 15.27
N ASN A 157 -7.09 1.97 16.19
CA ASN A 157 -7.59 3.34 16.00
C ASN A 157 -6.96 4.02 14.78
N ASP A 158 -5.67 3.80 14.55
CA ASP A 158 -4.97 4.30 13.36
C ASP A 158 -5.53 3.69 12.07
N ILE A 159 -5.87 2.40 12.07
CA ILE A 159 -6.48 1.72 10.91
C ILE A 159 -7.91 2.20 10.66
N ILE A 160 -8.72 2.36 11.70
CA ILE A 160 -10.15 2.72 11.56
C ILE A 160 -10.39 4.22 11.39
N GLY A 161 -9.36 5.05 11.57
CA GLY A 161 -9.43 6.51 11.42
C GLY A 161 -10.05 7.23 12.61
N ASN A 162 -10.03 6.61 13.79
CA ASN A 162 -10.60 7.16 15.02
C ASN A 162 -9.46 7.60 15.93
N GLN A 163 -8.71 8.63 15.50
CA GLN A 163 -7.70 9.27 16.35
C GLN A 163 -8.41 9.88 17.58
N PRO A 164 -7.80 9.83 18.78
CA PRO A 164 -8.39 10.39 20.00
C PRO A 164 -8.61 11.91 19.91
#